data_AF-A0A957ZF27-F1
#
_entry.id   AF-A0A957ZF27-F1
#
_cell.length_a   1.000
_cell.length_b   1.000
_cell.length_c   1.000
_cell.angle_alpha   90.00
_cell.angle_beta   90.00
_cell.angle_gamma   90.00
#
_symmetry.space_group_name_H-M   'P 1'
#
loop_
_entity.id
_entity.type
_entity.pdbx_description
1 polymer ?
#
loop_
_entity_poly.entity_id
_entity_poly.type
_entity_poly.pdbx_seq_one_letter_code
_entity_poly.pdbx_strand_id
1 'polypeptide(L)'
;MSLNPNDEAVDNQGAIRLAETWKRRGVNVYMHQFDQSWKLAHDIIDPTTPQQQVDRAYPILLRLITTATPGETQQFDASAKA
;
A
#
# COMPACT_ATOMS: atom_id res chain seq x y z
N MET A 1 -2.11 0.58 -5.63
CA MET A 1 -2.38 -0.46 -4.62
C MET A 1 -1.65 -0.11 -3.35
N SER A 2 -2.36 -0.10 -2.23
CA SER A 2 -1.79 0.13 -0.90
C SER A 2 -1.86 -1.17 -0.11
N LEU A 3 -0.81 -1.52 0.62
CA LEU A 3 -0.70 -2.76 1.40
C LEU A 3 -0.40 -2.40 2.86
N ASN A 4 -1.11 -3.05 3.80
CA ASN A 4 -0.86 -2.94 5.24
C ASN A 4 -0.36 -4.30 5.74
N PRO A 5 0.94 -4.46 6.05
CA PRO A 5 1.49 -5.74 6.52
C PRO A 5 0.91 -6.26 7.84
N ASN A 6 0.25 -5.42 8.63
CA ASN A 6 -0.37 -5.80 9.90
C ASN A 6 -1.87 -6.07 9.77
N ASP A 7 -2.43 -5.99 8.56
CA ASP A 7 -3.84 -6.26 8.31
C ASP A 7 -4.06 -7.76 8.09
N GLU A 8 -4.63 -8.42 9.10
CA GLU A 8 -4.97 -9.84 9.06
C GLU A 8 -6.31 -10.12 8.36
N ALA A 9 -7.13 -9.10 8.09
CA ALA A 9 -8.40 -9.24 7.39
C ALA A 9 -8.23 -9.31 5.85
N VAL A 10 -7.08 -8.86 5.35
CA VAL A 10 -6.77 -8.79 3.91
C VAL A 10 -5.59 -9.70 3.54
N ASP A 11 -5.76 -10.55 2.52
CA ASP A 11 -4.66 -11.31 1.93
C ASP A 11 -3.73 -10.39 1.12
N ASN A 12 -2.75 -9.80 1.82
CA ASN A 12 -1.73 -8.95 1.21
C ASN A 12 -0.92 -9.69 0.13
N GLN A 13 -0.66 -10.99 0.30
CA GLN A 13 0.07 -11.78 -0.70
C GLN A 13 -0.77 -12.02 -1.95
N GLY A 14 -2.08 -12.24 -1.79
CA GLY A 14 -3.05 -12.29 -2.88
C GLY A 14 -3.11 -11.00 -3.67
N ALA A 15 -3.16 -9.86 -2.98
CA ALA A 15 -3.14 -8.54 -3.61
C ALA A 15 -1.84 -8.31 -4.43
N ILE A 16 -0.68 -8.69 -3.89
CA ILE A 16 0.61 -8.65 -4.60
C ILE A 16 0.56 -9.52 -5.87
N ARG A 17 0.10 -10.77 -5.77
CA ARG A 17 -0.02 -11.68 -6.94
C ARG A 17 -0.93 -11.10 -8.03
N LEU A 18 -2.02 -10.43 -7.64
CA LEU A 18 -2.93 -9.75 -8.56
C LEU A 18 -2.23 -8.58 -9.26
N ALA A 19 -1.56 -7.71 -8.50
CA ALA A 19 -0.82 -6.56 -9.04
C ALA A 19 0.25 -7.00 -10.04
N GLU A 20 1.02 -8.04 -9.72
CA GLU A 20 2.03 -8.58 -10.63
C GLU A 20 1.41 -9.19 -11.90
N THR A 21 0.22 -9.79 -11.79
CA THR A 21 -0.53 -10.28 -12.96
C THR A 21 -0.97 -9.14 -13.88
N TRP A 22 -1.39 -8.01 -13.32
CA TRP A 22 -1.74 -6.82 -14.08
C TRP A 22 -0.53 -6.16 -14.74
N LYS A 23 0.60 -6.02 -14.02
CA LYS A 23 1.85 -5.51 -14.59
C LYS A 23 2.31 -6.33 -15.79
N ARG A 24 2.26 -7.67 -15.70
CA ARG A 24 2.59 -8.56 -16.83
C ARG A 24 1.69 -8.38 -18.06
N ARG A 25 0.50 -7.79 -17.89
CA ARG A 25 -0.44 -7.47 -18.98
C ARG A 25 -0.28 -6.03 -19.49
N GLY A 26 0.77 -5.32 -19.07
CA GLY A 26 1.02 -3.94 -19.48
C GLY A 26 0.21 -2.89 -18.73
N VAL A 27 -0.49 -3.28 -17.65
CA VAL A 27 -1.19 -2.32 -16.80
C VAL A 27 -0.17 -1.61 -15.91
N ASN A 28 -0.25 -0.29 -15.86
CA ASN A 28 0.55 0.49 -14.93
C ASN A 28 -0.01 0.35 -13.51
N VAL A 29 0.70 -0.37 -12.64
CA VAL A 29 0.29 -0.61 -11.25
C VAL A 29 1.36 -0.11 -10.30
N TYR A 30 1.00 0.91 -9.52
CA TYR A 30 1.79 1.37 -8.38
C TYR A 30 1.46 0.57 -7.13
N MET A 31 2.48 0.15 -6.39
CA MET A 31 2.33 -0.51 -5.10
C MET A 31 3.04 0.30 -4.02
N HIS A 32 2.35 0.56 -2.93
CA HIS A 32 2.91 1.14 -1.72
C HIS A 32 2.63 0.23 -0.54
N GLN A 33 3.66 -0.13 0.21
CA GLN A 33 3.51 -0.87 1.45
C GLN A 33 3.77 0.08 2.61
N PHE A 34 2.84 0.14 3.56
CA PHE A 34 3.05 0.88 4.79
C PHE A 34 4.14 0.23 5.64
N ASP A 35 4.83 1.05 6.44
CA ASP A 35 5.84 0.58 7.37
C ASP A 35 5.19 -0.34 8.42
N GLN A 36 5.65 -1.59 8.47
CA GLN A 36 5.12 -2.60 9.38
C GLN A 36 5.27 -2.18 10.85
N SER A 37 6.32 -1.42 11.19
CA SER A 37 6.55 -0.94 12.57
C SER A 37 5.46 0.00 13.08
N TRP A 38 4.65 0.57 12.18
CA TRP A 38 3.55 1.44 12.56
C TRP A 38 2.37 0.66 13.15
N LYS A 39 2.32 -0.67 12.99
CA LYS A 39 1.25 -1.51 13.56
C LYS A 39 -0.15 -0.99 13.23
N LEU A 40 -0.34 -0.58 11.97
CA LEU A 40 -1.61 -0.02 11.50
C LEU A 40 -2.72 -1.08 11.58
N ALA A 41 -3.88 -0.68 12.11
CA ALA A 41 -5.07 -1.53 12.16
C ALA A 41 -5.70 -1.76 10.77
N HIS A 42 -6.76 -2.58 10.68
CA HIS A 42 -7.66 -2.54 9.52
C HIS A 42 -8.35 -1.16 9.44
N ASP A 43 -8.92 -0.83 8.28
CA ASP A 43 -9.66 0.42 8.06
C ASP A 43 -8.89 1.71 8.41
N ILE A 44 -7.60 1.77 8.05
CA ILE A 44 -6.69 2.91 8.31
C ILE A 44 -7.17 4.26 7.75
N ILE A 45 -8.18 4.25 6.88
CA ILE A 45 -8.71 5.45 6.25
C ILE A 45 -9.88 6.05 7.01
N ASP A 46 -10.55 5.28 7.88
CA ASP A 46 -11.66 5.76 8.68
C ASP A 46 -11.12 6.45 9.94
N PRO A 47 -11.30 7.78 10.09
CA PRO A 47 -10.77 8.51 11.23
C PRO A 47 -11.47 8.13 12.55
N THR A 48 -12.62 7.46 12.48
CA THR A 48 -13.41 7.01 13.64
C THR A 48 -12.94 5.67 14.20
N THR A 49 -12.15 4.91 13.44
CA THR A 49 -11.58 3.63 13.89
C THR A 49 -10.47 3.89 14.91
N PRO A 50 -10.39 3.13 16.01
CA PRO A 50 -9.24 3.21 16.91
C PRO A 50 -7.90 2.91 16.22
N GLN A 51 -6.83 3.61 16.58
CA GLN A 51 -5.44 3.37 16.09
C GLN A 51 -5.19 3.50 14.56
N GLN A 52 -6.09 4.13 13.81
CA GLN A 52 -5.98 4.39 12.36
C GLN A 52 -4.69 5.08 11.88
N GLN A 53 -4.07 5.92 12.72
CA GLN A 53 -2.96 6.83 12.39
C GLN A 53 -3.14 7.65 11.08
N VAL A 54 -4.30 8.27 10.85
CA VAL A 54 -4.66 9.11 9.69
C VAL A 54 -3.70 10.25 9.47
N ASP A 55 -3.12 10.84 10.51
CA ASP A 55 -2.09 11.87 10.38
C ASP A 55 -0.83 11.36 9.64
N ARG A 56 -0.59 10.05 9.67
CA ARG A 56 0.47 9.37 8.91
C ARG A 56 -0.04 8.80 7.60
N ALA A 57 -1.23 8.17 7.61
CA ALA A 57 -1.78 7.49 6.44
C ALA A 57 -2.25 8.46 5.35
N TYR A 58 -2.94 9.54 5.70
CA TYR A 58 -3.54 10.47 4.74
C TYR A 58 -2.52 11.17 3.85
N PRO A 59 -1.40 11.73 4.36
CA PRO A 59 -0.40 12.35 3.49
C PRO A 59 0.14 11.39 2.42
N ILE A 60 0.33 10.12 2.78
CA ILE A 60 0.80 9.08 1.85
C ILE A 60 -0.27 8.78 0.81
N LEU A 61 -1.51 8.54 1.24
CA LEU A 61 -2.62 8.22 0.34
C LEU A 61 -2.90 9.38 -0.63
N LEU A 62 -2.92 10.61 -0.14
CA LEU A 62 -3.05 11.82 -0.96
C LEU A 62 -1.94 11.89 -1.99
N ARG A 63 -0.67 11.74 -1.59
CA ARG A 63 0.44 11.66 -2.53
C ARG A 63 0.20 10.59 -3.60
N LEU A 64 -0.17 9.37 -3.22
CA LEU A 64 -0.37 8.27 -4.16
C LEU A 64 -1.48 8.53 -5.19
N ILE A 65 -2.53 9.27 -4.83
CA ILE A 65 -3.63 9.58 -5.77
C ILE A 65 -3.40 10.87 -6.55
N THR A 66 -2.60 11.82 -6.05
CA THR A 66 -2.34 13.09 -6.74
C THR A 66 -1.05 13.09 -7.56
N THR A 67 -0.07 12.25 -7.24
CA THR A 67 1.23 12.18 -7.92
C THR A 67 1.41 10.91 -8.75
N ALA A 68 0.36 10.10 -8.92
CA ALA A 68 0.40 8.99 -9.87
C ALA A 68 0.40 9.54 -11.30
N THR A 69 1.57 10.01 -11.76
CA THR A 69 1.82 10.24 -13.18
C THR A 69 1.79 8.88 -13.88
N PRO A 70 0.97 8.64 -14.91
CA PRO A 70 1.02 7.38 -15.64
C PRO A 70 2.43 7.16 -16.25
N GLY A 71 3.17 6.16 -15.75
CA GLY A 71 4.45 5.70 -16.33
C GLY A 71 5.67 5.65 -15.41
N GLU A 72 5.67 6.32 -14.25
CA GLU A 72 6.86 6.34 -13.36
C GLU A 72 6.92 5.15 -12.40
N THR A 73 7.47 4.02 -12.86
CA THR A 73 7.70 2.84 -12.00
C THR A 73 8.67 3.17 -10.86
N GLN A 74 8.17 3.40 -9.64
CA GLN A 74 9.02 3.28 -8.44
C GLN A 74 9.22 1.80 -8.14
N GLN A 75 10.46 1.35 -8.30
CA GLN A 75 10.87 -0.02 -8.07
C GLN A 75 10.76 -0.34 -6.58
N PHE A 76 9.89 -1.29 -6.25
CA PHE A 76 9.77 -1.84 -4.91
C PHE A 76 10.97 -2.76 -4.68
N ASP A 77 11.90 -2.34 -3.82
CA ASP A 77 12.96 -3.22 -3.34
C ASP A 77 12.42 -4.06 -2.19
N ALA A 78 12.13 -5.34 -2.47
CA ALA A 78 11.70 -6.32 -1.48
C ALA A 78 12.85 -6.74 -0.53
N SER A 79 14.00 -6.06 -0.56
CA SER A 79 15.16 -6.35 0.28
C SER A 79 15.11 -5.66 1.65
N ALA A 80 14.01 -5.80 2.38
CA ALA A 80 14.01 -5.56 3.83
C ALA A 80 14.00 -6.91 4.54
N LYS A 81 15.20 -7.51 4.65
CA LYS A 81 15.45 -8.63 5.55
C LYS A 81 15.33 -8.14 7.00
N ALA A 82 14.56 -8.86 7.81
CA ALA A 82 14.72 -8.95 9.26
C ALA A 82 14.80 -10.44 9.62
#